data_AF-A0A0V8ESZ8-F1
#
_entry.id   AF-A0A0V8ESZ8-F1
#
_cell.length_a   1.000
_cell.length_b   1.000
_cell.length_c   1.000
_cell.angle_alpha   90.00
_cell.angle_beta   90.00
_cell.angle_gamma   90.00
#
_symmetry.space_group_name_H-M   'P 1'
#
loop_
_entity.id
_entity.type
_entity.pdbx_description
1 polymer ?
#
loop_
_entity_poly.entity_id
_entity_poly.type
_entity_poly.pdbx_seq_one_letter_code
_entity_poly.pdbx_strand_id
1 'polypeptide(L)' 'MAWEIPKSAFDKELAGYYLSFVPGVTYQQFVRYVKWAHEKEIVMNPVTFIASVKKISNEAATELMIYGEASEV' A
#
# COMPACT_ATOMS: atom_id res chain seq x y z
N MET A 1 11.69 -21.64 1.08
CA MET A 1 10.25 -22.00 1.20
C MET A 1 9.48 -20.76 0.80
N ALA A 2 8.67 -20.80 -0.26
CA ALA A 2 7.77 -19.69 -0.52
C ALA A 2 6.70 -19.74 0.58
N TRP A 3 6.75 -18.79 1.52
CA TRP A 3 5.72 -18.68 2.54
C TRP A 3 4.37 -18.49 1.83
N GLU A 4 3.28 -19.06 2.32
CA GLU A 4 1.97 -18.80 1.72
C GLU A 4 1.46 -17.44 2.21
N ILE A 5 0.86 -16.65 1.32
CA ILE A 5 0.22 -15.38 1.72
C ILE A 5 -1.05 -15.74 2.50
N PRO A 6 -1.19 -15.31 3.76
CA PRO A 6 -2.39 -15.60 4.52
C PRO A 6 -3.61 -14.93 3.87
N LYS A 7 -4.76 -15.61 3.84
CA LYS A 7 -6.00 -15.08 3.23
C LYS A 7 -6.43 -13.74 3.85
N SER A 8 -6.11 -13.51 5.13
CA SER A 8 -6.36 -12.25 5.83
C SER A 8 -5.60 -11.05 5.24
N ALA A 9 -4.52 -11.27 4.48
CA ALA A 9 -3.82 -10.18 3.78
C ALA A 9 -4.65 -9.59 2.63
N PHE A 10 -5.72 -10.27 2.21
CA PHE A 10 -6.69 -9.80 1.20
C PHE A 10 -8.02 -9.39 1.82
N ASP A 11 -8.05 -9.15 3.14
CA ASP A 11 -9.25 -8.68 3.83
C ASP A 11 -9.72 -7.31 3.28
N LYS A 12 -11.04 -7.11 3.21
CA LYS A 12 -11.62 -5.89 2.64
C LYS A 12 -11.46 -4.68 3.54
N GLU A 13 -11.49 -4.84 4.86
CA GLU A 13 -11.26 -3.75 5.81
C GLU A 13 -9.80 -3.33 5.78
N LEU A 14 -8.88 -4.32 5.75
CA LEU A 14 -7.46 -4.06 5.55
C LEU A 14 -7.21 -3.34 4.23
N ALA A 15 -7.79 -3.80 3.13
CA ALA A 15 -7.68 -3.11 1.85
C ALA A 15 -8.24 -1.69 1.93
N GLY A 16 -9.40 -1.48 2.57
CA GLY A 16 -10.01 -0.17 2.76
C GLY A 16 -9.07 0.80 3.48
N TYR A 17 -8.41 0.36 4.54
CA TYR A 17 -7.41 1.14 5.27
C TYR A 17 -6.22 1.54 4.39
N TYR A 18 -5.69 0.63 3.57
CA TYR A 18 -4.59 0.97 2.67
C TYR A 18 -5.02 1.93 1.55
N LEU A 19 -6.19 1.68 0.98
CA LEU A 19 -6.74 2.49 -0.12
C LEU A 19 -7.10 3.91 0.32
N SER A 20 -7.41 4.16 1.60
CA SER A 20 -7.70 5.51 2.07
C SER A 20 -6.50 6.46 1.99
N PHE A 21 -5.27 5.94 1.93
CA PHE A 21 -4.07 6.77 1.78
C PHE A 21 -3.78 7.20 0.33
N VAL A 22 -4.38 6.54 -0.65
CA VAL A 22 -4.16 6.86 -2.06
C VAL A 22 -5.49 6.85 -2.81
N PRO A 23 -6.19 8.00 -2.85
CA PRO A 23 -7.43 8.15 -3.60
C PRO A 23 -7.26 7.72 -5.06
N GLY A 24 -8.26 7.02 -5.61
CA GLY A 24 -8.23 6.53 -6.99
C GLY A 24 -7.55 5.18 -7.20
N VAL A 25 -6.99 4.56 -6.16
CA VAL A 25 -6.43 3.20 -6.23
C VAL A 25 -7.52 2.16 -6.04
N THR A 26 -7.43 1.08 -6.82
CA THR A 26 -8.41 -0.02 -6.81
C THR A 26 -7.98 -1.16 -5.88
N TYR A 27 -8.96 -1.94 -5.42
CA TYR A 27 -8.69 -3.19 -4.70
C TYR A 27 -7.75 -4.14 -5.48
N GLN A 28 -7.84 -4.17 -6.82
CA GLN A 28 -6.94 -4.98 -7.63
C GLN A 28 -5.47 -4.52 -7.53
N GLN A 29 -5.22 -3.22 -7.43
CA GLN A 29 -3.88 -2.69 -7.19
C GLN A 29 -3.37 -3.03 -5.78
N PHE A 30 -4.24 -3.00 -4.77
CA PHE A 30 -3.91 -3.51 -3.44
C PHE A 30 -3.49 -4.99 -3.49
N VAL A 31 -4.29 -5.86 -4.12
CA VAL A 31 -3.97 -7.29 -4.28
C VAL A 31 -2.62 -7.50 -4.99
N ARG A 32 -2.33 -6.71 -6.03
CA ARG A 32 -1.04 -6.76 -6.74
C ARG A 32 0.11 -6.37 -5.82
N TYR A 33 -0.06 -5.32 -5.01
CA TYR A 33 0.94 -4.91 -4.03
C TYR A 33 1.19 -6.00 -2.98
N VAL A 34 0.15 -6.61 -2.41
CA VAL A 34 0.29 -7.69 -1.42
C VAL A 34 1.14 -8.84 -1.97
N LYS A 35 0.85 -9.27 -3.20
CA LYS A 35 1.61 -10.33 -3.87
C LYS A 35 3.07 -9.93 -4.12
N TRP A 36 3.28 -8.72 -4.64
CA TRP A 36 4.61 -8.20 -4.91
C TRP A 36 5.43 -8.03 -3.63
N ALA A 37 4.85 -7.47 -2.56
CA ALA A 37 5.51 -7.27 -1.29
C ALA A 37 5.92 -8.61 -0.68
N HIS A 38 5.05 -9.62 -0.77
CA HIS A 38 5.36 -10.97 -0.33
C HIS A 38 6.48 -11.63 -1.14
N GLU A 39 6.44 -11.53 -2.49
CA GLU A 39 7.51 -12.04 -3.37
C GLU A 39 8.87 -11.39 -3.12
N LYS A 40 8.87 -10.13 -2.66
CA LYS A 40 10.08 -9.34 -2.40
C LYS A 40 10.49 -9.33 -0.92
N GLU A 41 9.78 -10.07 -0.06
CA GLU A 41 10.01 -10.08 1.39
C GLU A 41 9.99 -8.67 2.00
N ILE A 42 9.16 -7.78 1.44
CA ILE A 42 8.98 -6.41 1.91
C ILE A 42 7.94 -6.39 3.03
N VAL A 43 8.27 -5.69 4.12
CA VAL A 43 7.32 -5.42 5.20
C VAL A 43 6.16 -4.57 4.68
N MET A 44 4.96 -5.14 4.72
CA MET A 44 3.75 -4.43 4.34
C MET A 44 3.40 -3.36 5.38
N ASN A 45 3.30 -2.12 4.94
CA ASN A 45 2.81 -0.98 5.72
C ASN A 45 2.29 0.11 4.77
N PRO A 46 1.52 1.10 5.27
CA PRO A 46 0.98 2.15 4.41
C PRO A 46 2.05 2.91 3.62
N VAL A 47 3.23 3.17 4.21
CA VAL A 47 4.32 3.90 3.53
C VAL A 47 4.83 3.13 2.31
N THR A 48 5.15 1.83 2.47
CA THR A 48 5.64 1.01 1.35
C THR A 48 4.56 0.80 0.29
N PHE A 49 3.29 0.79 0.68
CA PHE A 49 2.16 0.78 -0.25
C PHE A 49 2.07 2.08 -1.07
N ILE A 50 2.03 3.24 -0.40
CA ILE A 50 1.98 4.55 -1.05
C ILE A 50 3.19 4.71 -1.99
N ALA A 51 4.40 4.39 -1.51
CA ALA A 51 5.64 4.46 -2.30
C ALA A 51 5.58 3.57 -3.55
N SER A 52 5.11 2.33 -3.41
CA SER A 52 4.98 1.37 -4.52
C SER A 52 3.95 1.82 -5.56
N VAL A 53 2.78 2.29 -5.12
CA VAL A 53 1.69 2.69 -6.00
C VAL A 53 1.98 4.00 -6.72
N LYS A 54 2.51 5.00 -5.99
CA LYS A 54 2.84 6.33 -6.55
C LYS A 54 4.21 6.38 -7.22
N LYS A 55 5.04 5.34 -7.07
CA LYS A 55 6.43 5.28 -7.56
C LYS A 55 7.29 6.43 -7.02
N ILE A 56 7.23 6.65 -5.71
CA ILE A 56 7.97 7.68 -4.99
C ILE A 56 8.88 7.05 -3.92
N SER A 57 9.76 7.84 -3.30
CA SER A 57 10.57 7.35 -2.18
C SER A 57 9.74 7.11 -0.92
N ASN A 58 10.28 6.34 0.02
CA ASN A 58 9.62 6.10 1.31
C ASN A 58 9.51 7.39 2.14
N GLU A 59 10.46 8.31 2.01
CA GLU A 59 10.43 9.62 2.66
C GLU A 59 9.23 10.43 2.17
N ALA A 60 9.08 10.56 0.84
CA ALA A 60 7.93 11.26 0.25
C ALA A 60 6.60 10.58 0.59
N ALA A 61 6.56 9.24 0.61
CA ALA A 61 5.38 8.49 1.04
C ALA A 61 5.04 8.70 2.52
N THR A 62 6.05 8.84 3.39
CA THR A 62 5.88 9.14 4.81
C THR A 62 5.29 10.54 4.99
N GLU A 63 5.78 11.53 4.24
CA GLU A 63 5.23 12.89 4.26
C GLU A 63 3.76 12.90 3.83
N LEU A 64 3.40 12.18 2.76
CA LEU A 64 2.00 12.05 2.33
C LEU A 64 1.11 11.36 3.36
N MET A 65 1.63 10.35 4.07
CA MET A 65 0.87 9.68 5.12
C MET A 65 0.60 10.60 6.32
N ILE A 66 1.56 11.47 6.66
CA ILE A 66 1.48 12.38 7.82
C ILE A 66 0.65 13.62 7.49
N TYR A 67 0.90 14.25 6.35
CA TYR A 67 0.34 15.55 6.00
C TYR A 67 -0.83 15.46 5.03
N GLY A 68 -1.13 14.25 4.52
CA GLY A 68 -2.06 14.06 3.41
C GLY A 68 -1.45 14.50 2.07
N GLU A 69 -2.15 14.23 0.98
CA GLU A 69 -1.87 14.99 -0.25
C GLU A 69 -2.20 16.46 0.04
N ALA A 70 -1.27 17.37 -0.30
CA ALA A 70 -1.59 18.78 -0.34
C ALA A 70 -2.81 18.93 -1.25
N SER A 71 -3.98 19.14 -0.62
CA SER A 71 -5.21 19.42 -1.33
C SER A 71 -4.93 20.65 -2.18
N GLU A 72 -4.92 20.49 -3.50
CA GLU A 72 -4.97 21.62 -4.41
C GLU A 72 -6.30 22.35 -4.12
N VAL A 73 -6.22 23.41 -3.33
CA VAL A 73 -7.26 24.44 -3.16
C VAL A 73 -6.66 25.77 -3.60
#